data_AF-A0AAW0S8Z3-F1
#
_entry.id   AF-A0AAW0S8Z3-F1
#
_cell.length_a   1.000
_cell.length_b   1.000
_cell.length_c   1.000
_cell.angle_alpha   90.00
_cell.angle_beta   90.00
_cell.angle_gamma   90.00
#
_symmetry.space_group_name_H-M   'P 1'
#
loop_
_entity.id
_entity.type
_entity.pdbx_description
1 polymer ?
#
loop_
_entity_poly.entity_id
_entity_poly.type
_entity_poly.pdbx_seq_one_letter_code
_entity_poly.pdbx_strand_id
1 'polypeptide(L)'
;MQTEGDSVTKEPGVHTHSGDPVTAQVQQVVSTLHSFAEDSSDSVRNCVANSVTSATCDVMQRLPSKSSLERSVRRKRQRTDNAREIPHTRNFDIPPEYQEIILHDSGVDDVDRIICMGDINIVTNLSGNIFEELVLTLPQEPEVEEVVAYFESNYIRGMQIGGRRRDPRFPIKLWNHFEDAEECAPKTTNCCEGFHNALKSVYMCAHPTMWKFLKGIARDIAVQRLVHQNALVHRRDAPTNKYIKLAQRLATKIKMYRAEVDKLLYLRAVANMQVV
;
A
#
# COMPACT_ATOMS: atom_id res chain seq x y z
N MET A 1 32.36 26.39 -30.29
CA MET A 1 33.44 25.39 -30.30
C MET A 1 32.77 24.03 -30.39
N GLN A 2 33.13 23.24 -31.38
CA GLN A 2 32.64 21.88 -31.59
C GLN A 2 33.85 20.95 -31.45
N THR A 3 33.70 19.91 -30.65
CA THR A 3 34.78 18.99 -30.26
C THR A 3 34.33 17.55 -30.43
N GLU A 4 35.23 16.70 -30.91
CA GLU A 4 35.01 15.27 -31.06
C GLU A 4 36.21 14.56 -30.41
N GLY A 5 35.96 13.90 -29.27
CA GLY A 5 37.02 13.57 -28.32
C GLY A 5 37.78 14.81 -27.85
N ASP A 6 39.11 14.71 -27.77
CA ASP A 6 40.01 15.82 -27.42
C ASP A 6 40.33 16.76 -28.60
N SER A 7 39.78 16.52 -29.79
CA SER A 7 40.06 17.33 -30.99
C SER A 7 38.98 18.37 -31.27
N VAL A 8 39.40 19.60 -31.55
CA VAL A 8 38.49 20.71 -31.91
C VAL A 8 38.18 20.63 -33.40
N THR A 9 36.96 20.23 -33.75
CA THR A 9 36.50 20.08 -35.14
C THR A 9 35.94 21.37 -35.73
N LYS A 10 35.57 22.36 -34.88
CA LYS A 10 35.11 23.67 -35.33
C LYS A 10 35.28 24.77 -34.29
N GLU A 11 36.03 25.81 -34.60
CA GLU A 11 36.11 27.01 -33.77
C GLU A 11 34.79 27.80 -33.78
N PRO A 12 34.39 28.45 -32.68
CA PRO A 12 33.23 29.33 -32.66
C PRO A 12 33.48 30.59 -33.50
N GLY A 13 32.47 31.01 -34.26
CA GLY A 13 32.48 32.35 -34.88
C GLY A 13 32.47 33.45 -33.81
N VAL A 14 33.07 34.60 -34.14
CA VAL A 14 33.23 35.74 -33.21
C VAL A 14 31.89 36.18 -32.63
N HIS A 15 31.71 36.02 -31.32
CA HIS A 15 30.51 36.44 -30.60
C HIS A 15 30.52 37.96 -30.41
N THR A 16 29.46 38.65 -30.86
CA THR A 16 29.33 40.11 -30.78
C THR A 16 28.80 40.60 -29.41
N HIS A 17 28.63 39.69 -28.46
CA HIS A 17 28.14 39.98 -27.10
C HIS A 17 29.01 39.27 -26.06
N SER A 18 29.07 39.83 -24.85
CA SER A 18 29.64 39.14 -23.69
C SER A 18 28.75 37.96 -23.27
N GLY A 19 29.34 36.98 -22.57
CA GLY A 19 28.57 35.90 -21.94
C GLY A 19 27.79 36.40 -20.74
N ASP A 20 26.55 35.93 -20.57
CA ASP A 20 25.71 36.24 -19.41
C ASP A 20 25.81 35.12 -18.36
N PRO A 21 26.59 35.31 -17.27
CA PRO A 21 26.82 34.26 -16.28
C PRO A 21 25.54 33.89 -15.52
N VAL A 22 24.59 34.82 -15.36
CA VAL A 22 23.32 34.56 -14.67
C VAL A 22 22.45 33.62 -15.51
N THR A 23 22.40 33.81 -16.83
CA THR A 23 21.68 32.89 -17.74
C THR A 23 22.31 31.50 -17.76
N ALA A 24 23.64 31.39 -17.69
CA ALA A 24 24.31 30.09 -17.55
C ALA A 24 23.93 29.38 -16.23
N GLN A 25 23.90 30.11 -15.12
CA GLN A 25 23.48 29.58 -13.81
C GLN A 25 21.99 29.20 -13.78
N VAL A 26 21.11 29.97 -14.43
CA VAL A 26 19.69 29.60 -14.63
C VAL A 26 19.58 28.27 -15.38
N GLN A 27 20.35 28.07 -16.45
CA GLN A 27 20.36 26.79 -17.17
C GLN A 27 20.89 25.64 -16.32
N GLN A 28 21.91 25.89 -15.48
CA GLN A 28 22.42 24.89 -14.53
C GLN A 28 21.35 24.47 -13.51
N VAL A 29 20.63 25.42 -12.91
CA VAL A 29 19.51 25.14 -11.98
C VAL A 29 18.40 24.32 -12.66
N VAL A 30 18.03 24.67 -13.89
CA VAL A 30 17.02 23.91 -14.67
C VAL A 30 17.53 22.50 -15.02
N SER A 31 18.83 22.34 -15.30
CA SER A 31 19.45 21.04 -15.54
C SER A 31 19.39 20.14 -14.30
N THR A 32 19.75 20.67 -13.12
CA THR A 32 19.64 19.97 -11.83
C THR A 32 18.19 19.62 -11.49
N LEU A 33 17.23 20.49 -11.82
CA LEU A 33 15.80 20.19 -11.71
C LEU A 33 15.36 19.04 -12.63
N HIS A 34 15.99 18.90 -13.82
CA HIS A 34 15.70 17.82 -14.76
C HIS A 34 16.28 16.48 -14.29
N SER A 35 17.49 16.43 -13.72
CA SER A 35 18.04 15.20 -13.14
C SER A 35 17.24 14.74 -11.92
N PHE A 36 16.89 15.65 -11.00
CA PHE A 36 15.96 15.34 -9.91
C PHE A 36 14.58 14.86 -10.40
N ALA A 37 14.13 15.29 -11.59
CA ALA A 37 12.89 14.80 -12.17
C ALA A 37 12.99 13.37 -12.71
N GLU A 38 14.17 12.95 -13.20
CA GLU A 38 14.41 11.61 -13.74
C GLU A 38 14.61 10.56 -12.64
N ASP A 39 15.47 10.84 -11.66
CA ASP A 39 15.93 9.82 -10.70
C ASP A 39 15.05 9.72 -9.44
N SER A 40 14.45 10.82 -9.00
CA SER A 40 13.75 10.89 -7.71
C SER A 40 12.22 10.67 -7.84
N SER A 41 11.64 9.99 -6.85
CA SER A 41 10.19 9.87 -6.62
C SER A 41 9.57 11.07 -5.87
N ASP A 42 10.35 12.11 -5.57
CA ASP A 42 9.93 13.29 -4.82
C ASP A 42 8.68 13.97 -5.37
N SER A 43 7.97 14.69 -4.51
CA SER A 43 6.91 15.59 -4.95
C SER A 43 7.48 16.64 -5.93
N VAL A 44 6.70 17.05 -6.93
CA VAL A 44 7.12 18.07 -7.91
C VAL A 44 7.57 19.36 -7.22
N ARG A 45 6.95 19.70 -6.08
CA ARG A 45 7.31 20.85 -5.23
C ARG A 45 8.71 20.69 -4.63
N ASN A 46 9.08 19.50 -4.18
CA ASN A 46 10.40 19.22 -3.60
C ASN A 46 11.48 19.25 -4.68
N CYS A 47 11.25 18.71 -5.88
CA CYS A 47 12.19 18.83 -7.00
C CYS A 47 12.51 20.30 -7.33
N VAL A 48 11.47 21.14 -7.39
CA VAL A 48 11.64 22.59 -7.58
C VAL A 48 12.40 23.21 -6.41
N ALA A 49 11.98 22.96 -5.17
CA ALA A 49 12.63 23.50 -3.98
C ALA A 49 14.12 23.15 -3.94
N ASN A 50 14.46 21.85 -4.04
CA ASN A 50 15.84 21.35 -3.97
C ASN A 50 16.74 21.96 -5.05
N SER A 51 16.22 22.15 -6.27
CA SER A 51 16.99 22.80 -7.36
C SER A 51 17.25 24.29 -7.14
N VAL A 52 16.35 24.99 -6.44
CA VAL A 52 16.40 26.45 -6.25
C VAL A 52 17.07 26.83 -4.92
N THR A 53 17.18 25.91 -3.95
CA THR A 53 17.82 26.16 -2.64
C THR A 53 19.26 26.68 -2.74
N SER A 54 20.01 26.30 -3.78
CA SER A 54 21.38 26.77 -4.02
C SER A 54 21.48 27.96 -4.99
N ALA A 55 20.36 28.55 -5.43
CA ALA A 55 20.35 29.65 -6.39
C ALA A 55 20.43 31.02 -5.69
N THR A 56 21.17 31.95 -6.27
CA THR A 56 21.24 33.35 -5.80
C THR A 56 19.99 34.14 -6.21
N CYS A 57 19.77 35.32 -5.59
CA CYS A 57 18.55 36.11 -5.80
C CYS A 57 18.38 36.60 -7.25
N ASP A 58 19.47 37.00 -7.90
CA ASP A 58 19.55 37.41 -9.30
C ASP A 58 19.27 36.26 -10.27
N VAL A 59 19.72 35.04 -9.96
CA VAL A 59 19.36 33.82 -10.69
C VAL A 59 17.87 33.52 -10.51
N MET A 60 17.36 33.57 -9.27
CA MET A 60 15.94 33.32 -8.98
C MET A 60 14.99 34.29 -9.68
N GLN A 61 15.37 35.56 -9.84
CA GLN A 61 14.59 36.55 -10.60
C GLN A 61 14.49 36.25 -12.10
N ARG A 62 15.46 35.51 -12.66
CA ARG A 62 15.48 35.10 -14.08
C ARG A 62 15.00 33.67 -14.33
N LEU A 63 14.65 32.92 -13.28
CA LEU A 63 14.08 31.58 -13.45
C LEU A 63 12.70 31.63 -14.14
N PRO A 64 12.34 30.60 -14.93
CA PRO A 64 10.98 30.40 -15.37
C PRO A 64 10.01 30.38 -14.18
N SER A 65 8.76 30.80 -14.40
CA SER A 65 7.75 30.81 -13.34
C SER A 65 7.62 29.43 -12.67
N LYS A 66 7.28 29.42 -11.37
CA LYS A 66 7.05 28.18 -10.62
C LYS A 66 6.17 27.17 -11.38
N SER A 67 5.07 27.61 -11.97
CA SER A 67 4.18 26.74 -12.75
C SER A 67 4.83 26.18 -14.03
N SER A 68 5.75 26.92 -14.65
CA SER A 68 6.54 26.46 -15.80
C SER A 68 7.55 25.39 -15.40
N LEU A 69 8.23 25.57 -14.26
CA LEU A 69 9.15 24.57 -13.69
C LEU A 69 8.41 23.29 -13.28
N GLU A 70 7.27 23.41 -12.57
CA GLU A 70 6.42 22.26 -12.22
C GLU A 70 5.92 21.50 -13.47
N ARG A 71 5.54 22.21 -14.55
CA ARG A 71 5.21 21.60 -15.85
C ARG A 71 6.42 20.98 -16.55
N SER A 72 7.64 21.45 -16.30
CA SER A 72 8.86 20.85 -16.85
C SER A 72 9.13 19.50 -16.19
N VAL A 73 9.13 19.44 -14.85
CA VAL A 73 9.25 18.19 -14.07
C VAL A 73 8.19 17.17 -14.52
N ARG A 74 6.92 17.58 -14.61
CA ARG A 74 5.82 16.70 -15.05
C ARG A 74 6.05 16.14 -16.46
N ARG A 75 6.42 16.99 -17.44
CA ARG A 75 6.69 16.54 -18.82
C ARG A 75 7.91 15.63 -18.93
N LYS A 76 8.97 15.90 -18.16
CA LYS A 76 10.19 15.09 -18.11
C LYS A 76 9.88 13.69 -17.56
N ARG A 77 9.16 13.60 -16.43
CA ARG A 77 8.66 12.34 -15.86
C ARG A 77 7.68 11.59 -16.76
N GLN A 78 6.76 12.30 -17.43
CA GLN A 78 5.85 11.67 -18.39
C GLN A 78 6.60 11.08 -19.59
N ARG A 79 7.70 11.69 -20.06
CA ARG A 79 8.52 11.10 -21.13
C ARG A 79 9.21 9.80 -20.71
N THR A 80 9.61 9.65 -19.44
CA THR A 80 10.20 8.40 -18.93
C THR A 80 9.17 7.34 -18.56
N ASP A 81 7.99 7.69 -18.05
CA ASP A 81 6.92 6.71 -17.76
C ASP A 81 6.13 6.28 -19.03
N ASN A 82 5.97 7.15 -20.04
CA ASN A 82 5.20 6.86 -21.27
C ASN A 82 6.02 6.18 -22.38
N ALA A 83 6.99 5.32 -22.03
CA ALA A 83 7.66 4.48 -23.03
C ALA A 83 6.73 3.39 -23.63
N ARG A 84 5.57 3.16 -22.99
CA ARG A 84 4.49 2.29 -23.46
C ARG A 84 3.17 3.05 -23.49
N GLU A 85 2.30 2.70 -24.43
CA GLU A 85 0.94 3.22 -24.49
C GLU A 85 0.17 2.90 -23.21
N ILE A 86 -0.66 3.84 -22.73
CA ILE A 86 -1.40 3.67 -21.48
C ILE A 86 -2.68 2.87 -21.77
N PRO A 87 -2.93 1.73 -21.11
CA PRO A 87 -4.17 0.98 -21.27
C PRO A 87 -5.39 1.84 -20.95
N HIS A 88 -6.34 1.88 -21.89
CA HIS A 88 -7.65 2.50 -21.70
C HIS A 88 -8.75 1.49 -21.30
N THR A 89 -8.43 0.20 -21.32
CA THR A 89 -9.31 -0.92 -20.96
C THR A 89 -8.60 -1.89 -20.00
N ARG A 90 -9.34 -2.84 -19.43
CA ARG A 90 -8.75 -3.93 -18.60
C ARG A 90 -8.02 -5.00 -19.42
N ASN A 91 -8.23 -5.02 -20.74
CA ASN A 91 -7.68 -6.01 -21.66
C ASN A 91 -6.39 -5.50 -22.27
N PHE A 92 -5.34 -5.49 -21.46
CA PHE A 92 -3.98 -5.16 -21.85
C PHE A 92 -3.02 -6.28 -21.47
N ASP A 93 -1.94 -6.44 -22.23
CA ASP A 93 -0.90 -7.41 -21.92
C ASP A 93 -0.10 -6.96 -20.71
N ILE A 94 0.04 -7.85 -19.72
CA ILE A 94 0.89 -7.60 -18.55
C ILE A 94 2.36 -7.75 -19.03
N PRO A 95 3.21 -6.73 -18.86
CA PRO A 95 4.60 -6.81 -19.26
C PRO A 95 5.35 -7.94 -18.52
N PRO A 96 6.27 -8.67 -19.19
CA PRO A 96 6.95 -9.83 -18.61
C PRO A 96 7.62 -9.56 -17.25
N GLU A 97 8.14 -8.35 -17.03
CA GLU A 97 8.80 -7.95 -15.78
C GLU A 97 7.85 -7.86 -14.56
N TYR A 98 6.53 -7.91 -14.76
CA TYR A 98 5.53 -7.93 -13.70
C TYR A 98 4.89 -9.31 -13.51
N GLN A 99 5.22 -10.31 -14.32
CA GLN A 99 4.53 -11.60 -14.30
C GLN A 99 4.73 -12.37 -12.97
N GLU A 100 5.89 -12.19 -12.31
CA GLU A 100 6.21 -12.84 -11.02
C GLU A 100 5.29 -12.42 -9.86
N ILE A 101 4.63 -11.26 -9.95
CA ILE A 101 3.77 -10.74 -8.87
C ILE A 101 2.28 -11.02 -9.12
N ILE A 102 1.94 -11.71 -10.22
CA ILE A 102 0.58 -12.10 -10.56
C ILE A 102 0.29 -13.49 -9.95
N LEU A 103 -0.56 -13.51 -8.92
CA LEU A 103 -1.02 -14.75 -8.28
C LEU A 103 -2.16 -15.42 -9.05
N HIS A 104 -2.98 -14.60 -9.72
CA HIS A 104 -4.08 -15.05 -10.58
C HIS A 104 -4.40 -13.96 -11.61
N ASP A 105 -4.79 -14.38 -12.81
CA ASP A 105 -5.34 -13.54 -13.86
C ASP A 105 -6.44 -14.36 -14.54
N SER A 106 -7.68 -13.87 -14.54
CA SER A 106 -8.79 -14.58 -15.19
C SER A 106 -8.78 -14.45 -16.73
N GLY A 107 -7.88 -13.62 -17.27
CA GLY A 107 -7.58 -13.56 -18.70
C GLY A 107 -8.35 -12.49 -19.48
N VAL A 108 -7.90 -12.23 -20.71
CA VAL A 108 -8.46 -11.17 -21.57
C VAL A 108 -9.86 -11.49 -22.13
N ASP A 109 -10.27 -12.75 -22.08
CA ASP A 109 -11.61 -13.21 -22.50
C ASP A 109 -12.67 -12.97 -21.41
N ASP A 110 -12.26 -12.65 -20.17
CA ASP A 110 -13.15 -12.28 -19.08
C ASP A 110 -13.54 -10.80 -19.14
N VAL A 111 -14.85 -10.53 -19.25
CA VAL A 111 -15.42 -9.17 -19.29
C VAL A 111 -15.10 -8.39 -18.01
N ASP A 112 -14.98 -9.09 -16.88
CA ASP A 112 -14.66 -8.51 -15.56
C ASP A 112 -13.26 -8.91 -15.06
N ARG A 113 -12.33 -9.19 -15.98
CA ARG A 113 -10.94 -9.64 -15.75
C ARG A 113 -10.37 -9.25 -14.38
N ILE A 114 -10.17 -10.27 -13.54
CA ILE A 114 -9.65 -10.17 -12.17
C ILE A 114 -8.17 -10.51 -12.19
N ILE A 115 -7.34 -9.58 -11.73
CA ILE A 115 -5.90 -9.79 -11.54
C ILE A 115 -5.59 -9.72 -10.05
N CYS A 116 -5.29 -10.87 -9.44
CA CYS A 116 -4.81 -10.94 -8.07
C CYS A 116 -3.28 -10.82 -8.06
N MET A 117 -2.76 -9.88 -7.27
CA MET A 117 -1.32 -9.64 -7.13
C MET A 117 -0.86 -9.91 -5.69
N GLY A 118 0.39 -10.34 -5.52
CA GLY A 118 0.99 -10.58 -4.21
C GLY A 118 2.11 -11.61 -4.24
N ASP A 119 2.39 -12.22 -3.08
CA ASP A 119 3.37 -13.29 -2.93
C ASP A 119 2.67 -14.52 -2.29
N ILE A 120 2.71 -15.66 -2.97
CA ILE A 120 1.93 -16.85 -2.61
C ILE A 120 2.33 -17.44 -1.25
N ASN A 121 3.56 -17.16 -0.79
CA ASN A 121 4.13 -17.72 0.43
C ASN A 121 3.55 -17.11 1.73
N ILE A 122 2.62 -16.16 1.63
CA ILE A 122 2.13 -15.34 2.76
C ILE A 122 0.73 -15.77 3.26
N VAL A 123 -0.02 -16.60 2.52
CA VAL A 123 -1.51 -16.52 2.52
C VAL A 123 -2.28 -17.53 3.40
N THR A 124 -1.64 -18.48 4.12
CA THR A 124 -2.36 -19.62 4.76
C THR A 124 -2.41 -19.61 6.31
N ASN A 125 -3.61 -19.54 6.92
CA ASN A 125 -4.11 -20.28 8.13
C ASN A 125 -5.33 -19.61 8.85
N LEU A 126 -6.20 -20.40 9.56
CA LEU A 126 -6.81 -20.14 10.93
C LEU A 126 -8.08 -20.99 11.36
N SER A 127 -8.47 -20.89 12.66
CA SER A 127 -8.96 -21.92 13.66
C SER A 127 -10.47 -22.31 13.93
N GLY A 128 -11.14 -21.82 15.02
CA GLY A 128 -12.27 -22.55 15.71
C GLY A 128 -13.43 -21.77 16.43
N ASN A 129 -14.46 -22.47 16.99
CA ASN A 129 -15.83 -21.99 17.38
C ASN A 129 -16.03 -21.44 18.83
N ILE A 130 -17.08 -20.61 19.05
CA ILE A 130 -17.51 -20.06 20.37
C ILE A 130 -19.04 -19.76 20.53
N PHE A 131 -19.87 -19.89 19.47
CA PHE A 131 -21.16 -19.16 19.37
C PHE A 131 -22.33 -19.69 20.22
N GLU A 132 -22.36 -20.98 20.55
CA GLU A 132 -23.57 -21.65 21.07
C GLU A 132 -24.03 -21.12 22.44
N GLU A 133 -23.11 -20.54 23.21
CA GLU A 133 -23.35 -19.99 24.54
C GLU A 133 -23.95 -18.57 24.50
N LEU A 134 -23.77 -17.84 23.38
CA LEU A 134 -24.21 -16.46 23.22
C LEU A 134 -25.71 -16.38 22.88
N VAL A 135 -26.21 -17.31 22.07
CA VAL A 135 -27.62 -17.38 21.66
C VAL A 135 -28.59 -17.48 22.85
N LEU A 136 -28.19 -18.19 23.92
CA LEU A 136 -29.00 -18.39 25.13
C LEU A 136 -29.23 -17.12 25.98
N THR A 137 -28.65 -15.99 25.57
CA THR A 137 -28.56 -14.75 26.38
C THR A 137 -29.17 -13.54 25.70
N LEU A 138 -29.66 -13.70 24.46
CA LEU A 138 -30.27 -12.66 23.67
C LEU A 138 -31.79 -12.55 23.95
N PRO A 139 -32.40 -11.37 23.76
CA PRO A 139 -33.85 -11.21 23.84
C PRO A 139 -34.57 -12.13 22.85
N GLN A 140 -35.65 -12.78 23.30
CA GLN A 140 -36.52 -13.62 22.48
C GLN A 140 -37.54 -12.74 21.74
N GLU A 141 -37.04 -11.90 20.83
CA GLU A 141 -37.85 -11.05 19.94
C GLU A 141 -37.69 -11.55 18.49
N PRO A 142 -38.74 -11.53 17.64
CA PRO A 142 -38.70 -12.12 16.30
C PRO A 142 -37.57 -11.59 15.41
N GLU A 143 -37.28 -10.29 15.51
CA GLU A 143 -36.20 -9.62 14.79
C GLU A 143 -34.81 -10.08 15.26
N VAL A 144 -34.68 -10.43 16.53
CA VAL A 144 -33.44 -10.98 17.11
C VAL A 144 -33.29 -12.45 16.72
N GLU A 145 -34.37 -13.22 16.71
CA GLU A 145 -34.38 -14.61 16.23
C GLU A 145 -33.99 -14.72 14.74
N GLU A 146 -34.48 -13.82 13.88
CA GLU A 146 -34.08 -13.78 12.47
C GLU A 146 -32.58 -13.51 12.30
N VAL A 147 -32.03 -12.55 13.07
CA VAL A 147 -30.58 -12.26 13.08
C VAL A 147 -29.77 -13.43 13.62
N VAL A 148 -30.22 -14.09 14.69
CA VAL A 148 -29.58 -15.29 15.26
C VAL A 148 -29.57 -16.42 14.24
N ALA A 149 -30.71 -16.70 13.59
CA ALA A 149 -30.83 -17.74 12.56
C ALA A 149 -29.95 -17.45 11.34
N TYR A 150 -29.82 -16.17 10.94
CA TYR A 150 -28.90 -15.75 9.89
C TYR A 150 -27.44 -16.04 10.27
N PHE A 151 -27.01 -15.65 11.46
CA PHE A 151 -25.64 -15.91 11.92
C PHE A 151 -25.36 -17.40 12.07
N GLU A 152 -26.26 -18.15 12.71
CA GLU A 152 -26.13 -19.60 12.88
C GLU A 152 -25.97 -20.33 11.53
N SER A 153 -26.79 -19.95 10.54
CA SER A 153 -26.79 -20.54 9.20
C SER A 153 -25.62 -20.12 8.31
N ASN A 154 -25.07 -18.92 8.48
CA ASN A 154 -24.02 -18.40 7.59
C ASN A 154 -22.61 -18.47 8.17
N TYR A 155 -22.44 -18.32 9.49
CA TYR A 155 -21.12 -18.17 10.12
C TYR A 155 -20.74 -19.33 11.03
N ILE A 156 -21.71 -20.09 11.55
CA ILE A 156 -21.49 -20.99 12.70
C ILE A 156 -21.67 -22.47 12.35
N ARG A 157 -22.93 -22.89 12.15
CA ARG A 157 -23.32 -24.29 11.97
C ARG A 157 -23.57 -24.65 10.52
N GLY A 158 -23.92 -23.66 9.70
CA GLY A 158 -24.21 -23.85 8.29
C GLY A 158 -25.64 -24.32 8.01
N MET A 159 -26.08 -24.04 6.77
CA MET A 159 -27.46 -24.26 6.34
C MET A 159 -27.80 -25.76 6.22
N GLN A 160 -28.97 -26.14 6.73
CA GLN A 160 -29.49 -27.51 6.65
C GLN A 160 -30.44 -27.65 5.45
N ILE A 161 -30.09 -28.52 4.50
CA ILE A 161 -30.86 -28.78 3.28
C ILE A 161 -31.06 -30.29 3.14
N GLY A 162 -32.32 -30.74 3.07
CA GLY A 162 -32.65 -32.16 2.87
C GLY A 162 -32.09 -33.09 3.97
N GLY A 163 -32.07 -32.64 5.23
CA GLY A 163 -31.55 -33.40 6.36
C GLY A 163 -30.01 -33.46 6.47
N ARG A 164 -29.27 -32.91 5.50
CA ARG A 164 -27.80 -32.73 5.61
C ARG A 164 -27.47 -31.27 5.93
N ARG A 165 -26.62 -31.08 6.94
CA ARG A 165 -26.01 -29.78 7.26
C ARG A 165 -24.81 -29.57 6.35
N ARG A 166 -24.78 -28.44 5.62
CA ARG A 166 -23.58 -27.98 4.90
C ARG A 166 -22.70 -27.19 5.85
N ASP A 167 -21.43 -27.04 5.52
CA ASP A 167 -20.56 -26.09 6.23
C ASP A 167 -21.12 -24.65 6.13
N PRO A 168 -20.90 -23.80 7.15
CA PRO A 168 -21.23 -22.39 7.09
C PRO A 168 -20.55 -21.69 5.91
N ARG A 169 -21.27 -20.74 5.30
CA ARG A 169 -20.79 -19.89 4.19
C ARG A 169 -19.50 -19.15 4.54
N PHE A 170 -19.33 -18.80 5.82
CA PHE A 170 -18.15 -18.17 6.38
C PHE A 170 -17.66 -19.02 7.57
N PRO A 171 -16.87 -20.08 7.33
CA PRO A 171 -16.39 -20.96 8.38
C PRO A 171 -15.65 -20.20 9.47
N ILE A 172 -15.77 -20.65 10.72
CA ILE A 172 -15.24 -19.93 11.88
C ILE A 172 -13.72 -19.81 11.83
N LYS A 173 -13.09 -20.79 11.18
CA LYS A 173 -11.71 -20.77 10.67
C LYS A 173 -11.29 -19.44 10.05
N LEU A 174 -12.20 -18.80 9.30
CA LEU A 174 -11.96 -17.57 8.54
C LEU A 174 -11.99 -16.30 9.40
N TRP A 175 -12.69 -16.30 10.55
CA TRP A 175 -13.03 -15.05 11.27
C TRP A 175 -12.72 -15.05 12.77
N ASN A 176 -12.46 -16.20 13.41
CA ASN A 176 -12.05 -16.21 14.81
C ASN A 176 -10.53 -16.06 14.96
N HIS A 177 -10.13 -14.93 15.53
CA HIS A 177 -8.74 -14.56 15.87
C HIS A 177 -8.43 -14.76 17.37
N PHE A 178 -9.03 -15.75 18.03
CA PHE A 178 -8.79 -16.03 19.46
C PHE A 178 -7.31 -16.34 19.73
N GLU A 179 -6.75 -17.29 18.97
CA GLU A 179 -5.36 -17.76 19.11
C GLU A 179 -4.38 -16.61 18.80
N ASP A 180 -4.58 -15.94 17.66
CA ASP A 180 -3.87 -14.71 17.28
C ASP A 180 -3.85 -13.66 18.41
N ALA A 181 -5.01 -13.36 19.00
CA ALA A 181 -5.13 -12.33 20.01
C ALA A 181 -4.64 -12.78 21.41
N GLU A 182 -4.55 -14.09 21.68
CA GLU A 182 -3.81 -14.65 22.83
C GLU A 182 -2.29 -14.46 22.67
N GLU A 183 -1.78 -14.67 21.45
CA GLU A 183 -0.36 -14.50 21.09
C GLU A 183 0.07 -13.05 20.81
N CYS A 184 -0.86 -12.09 20.90
CA CYS A 184 -0.65 -10.68 20.52
C CYS A 184 -0.26 -10.49 19.03
N ALA A 185 -0.74 -11.36 18.14
CA ALA A 185 -0.48 -11.31 16.71
C ALA A 185 -1.06 -10.05 16.03
N PRO A 186 -0.53 -9.66 14.84
CA PRO A 186 -0.98 -8.46 14.12
C PRO A 186 -2.44 -8.56 13.65
N LYS A 187 -3.18 -7.44 13.72
CA LYS A 187 -4.58 -7.38 13.25
C LYS A 187 -4.69 -7.01 11.77
N THR A 188 -5.54 -7.71 11.04
CA THR A 188 -5.80 -7.50 9.60
C THR A 188 -6.17 -6.07 9.23
N THR A 189 -6.99 -5.37 10.04
CA THR A 189 -7.32 -3.94 9.80
C THR A 189 -6.08 -3.05 9.80
N ASN A 190 -5.15 -3.26 10.74
CA ASN A 190 -3.88 -2.52 10.78
C ASN A 190 -3.02 -2.84 9.55
N CYS A 191 -3.08 -4.09 9.05
CA CYS A 191 -2.40 -4.48 7.82
C CYS A 191 -2.99 -3.75 6.59
N CYS A 192 -4.33 -3.67 6.47
CA CYS A 192 -4.99 -2.95 5.38
C CYS A 192 -4.75 -1.43 5.45
N GLU A 193 -4.84 -0.81 6.63
CA GLU A 193 -4.53 0.61 6.82
C GLU A 193 -3.05 0.90 6.57
N GLY A 194 -2.16 0.02 7.05
CA GLY A 194 -0.72 0.09 6.80
C GLY A 194 -0.40 0.01 5.30
N PHE A 195 -1.00 -0.96 4.59
CA PHE A 195 -0.88 -1.11 3.14
C PHE A 195 -1.40 0.12 2.38
N HIS A 196 -2.59 0.62 2.69
CA HIS A 196 -3.11 1.83 2.04
C HIS A 196 -2.26 3.07 2.32
N ASN A 197 -1.70 3.22 3.52
CA ASN A 197 -0.76 4.30 3.83
C ASN A 197 0.58 4.13 3.09
N ALA A 198 1.10 2.90 2.96
CA ALA A 198 2.28 2.59 2.16
C ALA A 198 2.05 2.95 0.68
N LEU A 199 0.98 2.47 0.05
CA LEU A 199 0.62 2.83 -1.32
C LEU A 199 0.47 4.35 -1.51
N LYS A 200 -0.19 5.04 -0.57
CA LYS A 200 -0.34 6.51 -0.61
C LYS A 200 1.01 7.22 -0.63
N SER A 201 1.99 6.71 0.13
CA SER A 201 3.37 7.22 0.13
C SER A 201 4.16 6.86 -1.14
N VAL A 202 3.94 5.68 -1.72
CA VAL A 202 4.61 5.24 -2.97
C VAL A 202 4.16 6.07 -4.18
N TYR A 203 2.86 6.37 -4.31
CA TYR A 203 2.34 7.02 -5.52
C TYR A 203 2.33 8.55 -5.48
N MET A 204 2.14 9.15 -4.30
CA MET A 204 1.98 10.60 -4.09
C MET A 204 0.96 11.27 -5.05
N CYS A 205 -0.06 10.53 -5.48
CA CYS A 205 -1.12 11.01 -6.37
C CYS A 205 -2.41 10.18 -6.20
N ALA A 206 -3.58 10.77 -6.50
CA ALA A 206 -4.87 10.12 -6.33
C ALA A 206 -5.17 9.03 -7.39
N HIS A 207 -4.67 9.21 -8.62
CA HIS A 207 -4.94 8.34 -9.76
C HIS A 207 -3.62 8.06 -10.52
N PRO A 208 -2.85 7.02 -10.14
CA PRO A 208 -1.72 6.57 -10.94
C PRO A 208 -2.19 5.97 -12.28
N THR A 209 -1.38 6.08 -13.33
CA THR A 209 -1.56 5.30 -14.57
C THR A 209 -1.28 3.83 -14.30
N MET A 210 -1.77 2.91 -15.14
CA MET A 210 -1.55 1.47 -14.97
C MET A 210 -0.06 1.11 -14.82
N TRP A 211 0.81 1.66 -15.65
CA TRP A 211 2.26 1.44 -15.56
C TRP A 211 2.87 2.01 -14.28
N LYS A 212 2.46 3.21 -13.86
CA LYS A 212 2.91 3.79 -12.60
C LYS A 212 2.45 2.96 -11.41
N PHE A 213 1.25 2.40 -11.48
CA PHE A 213 0.68 1.49 -10.47
C PHE A 213 1.48 0.19 -10.38
N LEU A 214 1.62 -0.59 -11.46
CA LEU A 214 2.40 -1.84 -11.46
C LEU A 214 3.84 -1.64 -10.97
N LYS A 215 4.49 -0.56 -11.43
CA LYS A 215 5.84 -0.15 -10.98
C LYS A 215 5.92 0.21 -9.49
N GLY A 216 4.85 0.71 -8.88
CA GLY A 216 4.77 0.97 -7.45
C GLY A 216 4.47 -0.29 -6.64
N ILE A 217 3.56 -1.16 -7.10
CA ILE A 217 3.29 -2.46 -6.47
C ILE A 217 4.54 -3.33 -6.45
N ALA A 218 5.30 -3.41 -7.55
CA ALA A 218 6.56 -4.15 -7.60
C ALA A 218 7.61 -3.62 -6.59
N ARG A 219 7.65 -2.30 -6.35
CA ARG A 219 8.50 -1.68 -5.32
C ARG A 219 8.02 -1.98 -3.91
N ASP A 220 6.71 -1.92 -3.65
CA ASP A 220 6.16 -2.27 -2.34
C ASP A 220 6.42 -3.75 -2.01
N ILE A 221 6.20 -4.66 -2.97
CA ILE A 221 6.50 -6.09 -2.83
C ILE A 221 7.99 -6.32 -2.52
N ALA A 222 8.92 -5.55 -3.10
CA ALA A 222 10.34 -5.63 -2.73
C ALA A 222 10.60 -5.23 -1.26
N VAL A 223 9.86 -4.24 -0.73
CA VAL A 223 9.90 -3.88 0.70
C VAL A 223 9.24 -4.96 1.56
N GLN A 224 8.10 -5.54 1.16
CA GLN A 224 7.47 -6.65 1.88
C GLN A 224 8.36 -7.89 1.91
N ARG A 225 9.10 -8.20 0.83
CA ARG A 225 10.13 -9.25 0.79
C ARG A 225 11.24 -8.99 1.81
N LEU A 226 11.72 -7.74 1.95
CA LEU A 226 12.68 -7.36 2.99
C LEU A 226 12.10 -7.54 4.41
N VAL A 227 10.86 -7.11 4.65
CA VAL A 227 10.17 -7.31 5.94
C VAL A 227 10.02 -8.80 6.27
N HIS A 228 9.66 -9.62 5.29
CA HIS A 228 9.57 -11.07 5.41
C HIS A 228 10.92 -11.71 5.75
N GLN A 229 11.99 -11.37 5.01
CA GLN A 229 13.35 -11.86 5.29
C GLN A 229 13.84 -11.43 6.68
N ASN A 230 13.58 -10.19 7.09
CA ASN A 230 13.87 -9.73 8.45
C ASN A 230 13.09 -10.54 9.50
N ALA A 231 11.82 -10.86 9.25
CA ALA A 231 11.01 -11.69 10.14
C ALA A 231 11.53 -13.14 10.26
N LEU A 232 12.02 -13.74 9.16
CA LEU A 232 12.69 -15.05 9.15
C LEU A 232 13.98 -15.05 10.00
N VAL A 233 14.73 -13.94 9.99
CA VAL A 233 15.96 -13.75 10.78
C VAL A 233 15.66 -13.15 12.17
N HIS A 234 14.38 -13.16 12.60
CA HIS A 234 13.88 -12.59 13.86
C HIS A 234 14.23 -11.11 14.12
N ARG A 235 14.60 -10.35 13.08
CA ARG A 235 14.74 -8.89 13.13
C ARG A 235 13.37 -8.27 12.95
N ARG A 236 12.78 -7.75 14.02
CA ARG A 236 11.48 -7.06 13.97
C ARG A 236 11.63 -5.65 14.53
N ASP A 237 11.09 -4.67 13.80
CA ASP A 237 10.93 -3.32 14.34
C ASP A 237 9.96 -3.36 15.52
N ALA A 238 10.30 -2.64 16.60
CA ALA A 238 9.49 -2.63 17.81
C ALA A 238 8.15 -1.93 17.57
N PRO A 239 6.99 -2.58 17.78
CA PRO A 239 5.71 -1.92 17.61
C PRO A 239 5.53 -0.78 18.62
N THR A 240 4.68 0.21 18.29
CA THR A 240 4.49 1.38 19.15
C THR A 240 3.90 0.97 20.50
N ASN A 241 4.47 1.48 21.60
CA ASN A 241 4.10 1.12 22.98
C ASN A 241 2.58 1.16 23.28
N LYS A 242 1.81 2.03 22.60
CA LYS A 242 0.35 2.10 22.74
C LYS A 242 -0.35 0.81 22.31
N TYR A 243 0.01 0.28 21.13
CA TYR A 243 -0.59 -0.93 20.57
C TYR A 243 -0.10 -2.19 21.28
N ILE A 244 1.16 -2.22 21.74
CA ILE A 244 1.69 -3.29 22.62
C ILE A 244 0.82 -3.40 23.88
N LYS A 245 0.59 -2.29 24.60
CA LYS A 245 -0.21 -2.29 25.83
C LYS A 245 -1.66 -2.73 25.60
N LEU A 246 -2.27 -2.36 24.47
CA LEU A 246 -3.60 -2.84 24.10
C LEU A 246 -3.61 -4.35 23.83
N ALA A 247 -2.67 -4.85 23.04
CA ALA A 247 -2.56 -6.27 22.71
C ALA A 247 -2.32 -7.12 23.98
N GLN A 248 -1.43 -6.68 24.87
CA GLN A 248 -1.18 -7.34 26.16
C GLN A 248 -2.42 -7.36 27.07
N ARG A 249 -3.19 -6.26 27.14
CA ARG A 249 -4.47 -6.21 27.88
C ARG A 249 -5.49 -7.18 27.28
N LEU A 250 -5.55 -7.26 25.96
CA LEU A 250 -6.44 -8.17 25.24
C LEU A 250 -6.06 -9.64 25.50
N ALA A 251 -4.80 -10.01 25.28
CA ALA A 251 -4.28 -11.35 25.56
C ALA A 251 -4.49 -11.77 27.02
N THR A 252 -4.31 -10.85 27.98
CA THR A 252 -4.57 -11.13 29.40
C THR A 252 -6.03 -11.47 29.67
N LYS A 253 -6.98 -10.79 28.99
CA LYS A 253 -8.41 -11.12 29.09
C LYS A 253 -8.76 -12.41 28.35
N ILE A 254 -8.19 -12.64 27.16
CA ILE A 254 -8.40 -13.86 26.37
C ILE A 254 -7.94 -15.11 27.12
N LYS A 255 -6.81 -15.05 27.82
CA LYS A 255 -6.34 -16.16 28.70
C LYS A 255 -7.33 -16.51 29.80
N MET A 256 -8.12 -15.56 30.28
CA MET A 256 -9.17 -15.82 31.26
C MET A 256 -10.42 -16.46 30.64
N TYR A 257 -10.60 -16.48 29.31
CA TYR A 257 -11.81 -17.01 28.67
C TYR A 257 -12.16 -18.45 29.11
N ARG A 258 -11.16 -19.32 29.26
CA ARG A 258 -11.39 -20.71 29.70
C ARG A 258 -11.72 -20.85 31.19
N ALA A 259 -11.24 -19.91 32.02
CA ALA A 259 -11.42 -19.91 33.48
C ALA A 259 -12.66 -19.13 33.93
N GLU A 260 -13.07 -18.12 33.16
CA GLU A 260 -14.26 -17.32 33.42
C GLU A 260 -15.51 -18.18 33.23
N VAL A 261 -16.35 -18.29 34.27
CA VAL A 261 -17.59 -19.08 34.23
C VAL A 261 -18.69 -18.32 33.50
N ASP A 262 -18.72 -16.98 33.61
CA ASP A 262 -19.65 -16.11 32.89
C ASP A 262 -19.01 -15.55 31.61
N LYS A 263 -19.32 -16.17 30.46
CA LYS A 263 -18.79 -15.68 29.17
C LYS A 263 -19.35 -14.30 28.77
N LEU A 264 -20.50 -13.86 29.30
CA LEU A 264 -21.01 -12.52 29.03
C LEU A 264 -20.18 -11.47 29.74
N LEU A 265 -19.73 -11.75 30.97
CA LEU A 265 -18.79 -10.89 31.68
C LEU A 265 -17.48 -10.75 30.90
N TYR A 266 -16.96 -11.85 30.36
CA TYR A 266 -15.82 -11.85 29.44
C TYR A 266 -16.09 -11.00 28.18
N LEU A 267 -17.19 -11.24 27.46
CA LEU A 267 -17.53 -10.51 26.22
C LEU A 267 -17.70 -9.01 26.47
N ARG A 268 -18.36 -8.62 27.57
CA ARG A 268 -18.48 -7.21 27.99
C ARG A 268 -17.12 -6.59 28.33
N ALA A 269 -16.21 -7.35 28.96
CA ALA A 269 -14.86 -6.87 29.27
C ALA A 269 -13.99 -6.69 28.01
N VAL A 270 -14.21 -7.49 26.96
CA VAL A 270 -13.55 -7.33 25.65
C VAL A 270 -14.14 -6.17 24.86
N ALA A 271 -15.47 -6.05 24.80
CA ALA A 271 -16.17 -4.99 24.05
C ALA A 271 -15.81 -3.57 24.52
N ASN A 272 -15.62 -3.38 25.83
CA ASN A 272 -15.27 -2.08 26.43
C ASN A 272 -13.76 -1.74 26.38
N MET A 273 -12.94 -2.51 25.65
CA MET A 273 -11.48 -2.37 25.69
C MET A 273 -10.96 -1.28 24.72
N GLN A 274 -10.85 -0.05 25.21
CA GLN A 274 -10.37 1.09 24.42
C GLN A 274 -8.84 1.30 24.46
N VAL A 275 -8.34 1.97 23.41
CA VAL A 275 -6.92 2.31 23.20
C VAL A 275 -6.53 3.57 23.98
N VAL A 276 -6.19 3.39 25.25
CA VAL A 276 -5.60 4.42 26.12
C VAL A 276 -4.23 4.84 25.60
#